data_AF-A0A7Z0AZZ7-F1
#
_entry.id   AF-A0A7Z0AZZ7-F1
#
_cell.length_a   1.000
_cell.length_b   1.000
_cell.length_c   1.000
_cell.angle_alpha   90.00
_cell.angle_beta   90.00
_cell.angle_gamma   90.00
#
_symmetry.space_group_name_H-M   'P 1'
#
loop_
_entity.id
_entity.type
_entity.pdbx_description
1 polymer ?
#
loop_
_entity_poly.entity_id
_entity_poly.type
_entity_poly.pdbx_seq_one_letter_code
_entity_poly.pdbx_strand_id
1 'polypeptide(L)'
;MTSIHTLIRAALCAGFCAALAGCMTSTPHWDATFGDSVRQIREMQTLNPEGSANTDPVAGIDGAAAVSAQKSYVKSFTAPAAPTNSFTIGVGSSSSY
;
A
#
# COMPACT_ATOMS: atom_id res chain seq x y z
N MET A 1 -48.82 -32.91 34.99
CA MET A 1 -48.66 -31.61 34.29
C MET A 1 -47.21 -31.10 34.33
N THR A 2 -46.51 -31.21 35.46
CA THR A 2 -45.07 -30.83 35.60
C THR A 2 -44.12 -31.54 34.64
N SER A 3 -44.32 -32.84 34.35
CA SER A 3 -43.47 -33.60 33.43
C SER A 3 -43.58 -33.18 31.95
N ILE A 4 -44.69 -32.56 31.55
CA ILE A 4 -44.86 -32.05 30.18
C ILE A 4 -44.05 -30.75 30.01
N HIS A 5 -44.05 -29.89 31.03
CA HIS A 5 -43.26 -28.65 31.01
C HIS A 5 -41.75 -28.92 31.03
N THR A 6 -41.27 -29.96 31.71
CA THR A 6 -39.85 -30.34 31.68
C THR A 6 -39.41 -30.85 30.31
N LEU A 7 -40.25 -31.65 29.63
CA LEU A 7 -39.98 -32.12 28.27
C LEU A 7 -39.95 -30.98 27.24
N ILE A 8 -40.88 -30.03 27.34
CA ILE A 8 -40.91 -28.84 26.46
C ILE A 8 -39.65 -27.98 26.65
N ARG A 9 -39.21 -27.77 27.89
CA ARG A 9 -37.98 -27.01 28.18
C ARG A 9 -36.73 -27.72 27.66
N ALA A 10 -36.65 -29.04 27.81
CA ALA A 10 -35.54 -29.82 27.27
C ALA A 10 -35.47 -29.76 25.74
N ALA A 11 -36.63 -29.85 25.06
CA ALA A 11 -36.70 -29.72 23.60
C ALA A 11 -36.28 -28.32 23.11
N LEU A 12 -36.68 -27.26 23.82
CA LEU A 12 -36.25 -25.88 23.53
C LEU A 12 -34.74 -25.71 23.71
N CYS A 13 -34.16 -26.25 24.79
CA CYS A 13 -32.72 -26.20 25.00
C CYS A 13 -31.95 -26.97 23.93
N ALA A 14 -32.41 -28.17 23.56
CA ALA A 14 -31.78 -28.96 22.50
C ALA A 14 -31.85 -28.27 21.13
N GLY A 15 -33.01 -27.68 20.78
CA GLY A 15 -33.17 -26.91 19.54
C GLY A 15 -32.27 -25.67 19.50
N PHE A 16 -32.14 -24.96 20.63
CA PHE A 16 -31.24 -23.82 20.74
C PHE A 16 -29.76 -24.22 20.57
N CYS A 17 -29.32 -25.30 21.22
CA CYS A 17 -27.95 -25.81 21.05
C CYS A 17 -27.66 -26.24 19.61
N ALA A 18 -28.62 -26.86 18.93
CA ALA A 18 -28.47 -27.26 17.53
C ALA A 18 -28.40 -26.06 16.57
N ALA A 19 -29.18 -25.00 16.83
CA ALA A 19 -29.12 -23.76 16.05
C ALA A 19 -27.77 -23.03 16.22
N LEU A 20 -27.19 -23.05 17.43
CA LEU A 20 -25.88 -22.43 17.70
C LEU A 20 -24.71 -23.24 17.12
N ALA A 21 -24.83 -24.55 16.95
CA ALA A 21 -23.78 -25.40 16.38
C ALA A 21 -23.42 -25.01 14.93
N GLY A 22 -24.36 -24.43 14.17
CA GLY A 22 -24.10 -23.92 12.82
C GLY A 22 -23.24 -22.65 12.77
N CYS A 23 -23.17 -21.87 13.86
CA CYS A 23 -22.34 -20.66 13.92
C CYS A 23 -20.85 -20.94 14.17
N MET A 24 -20.48 -22.18 14.46
CA MET A 24 -19.10 -22.58 14.78
C MET A 24 -18.59 -23.68 13.85
N THR A 25 -18.86 -23.57 12.55
CA THR A 25 -18.24 -24.43 11.54
C THR A 25 -16.79 -23.96 11.29
N SER A 26 -15.86 -24.47 12.09
CA SER A 26 -14.44 -24.09 12.07
C SER A 26 -13.59 -24.97 11.15
N THR A 27 -14.04 -26.17 10.78
CA THR A 27 -13.30 -27.11 9.92
C THR A 27 -14.30 -27.83 9.02
N PRO A 28 -14.08 -27.92 7.68
CA PRO A 28 -12.82 -27.81 6.95
C PRO A 28 -12.59 -26.48 6.21
N HIS A 29 -13.50 -25.51 6.32
CA HIS A 29 -13.45 -24.28 5.51
C HIS A 29 -12.29 -23.34 5.90
N TRP A 30 -11.99 -23.21 7.20
CA TRP A 30 -10.90 -22.35 7.67
C TRP A 30 -9.52 -22.93 7.34
N ASP A 31 -9.36 -24.25 7.41
CA ASP A 31 -8.13 -24.92 6.99
C ASP A 31 -7.89 -24.77 5.49
N ALA A 32 -8.95 -24.81 4.68
CA ALA A 32 -8.86 -24.67 3.23
C ALA A 32 -8.44 -23.27 2.76
N THR A 33 -8.75 -22.24 3.55
CA THR A 33 -8.50 -20.82 3.20
C THR A 33 -7.41 -20.17 4.05
N PHE A 34 -6.71 -20.98 4.86
CA PHE A 34 -5.69 -20.50 5.76
C PHE A 34 -4.54 -19.86 4.97
N GLY A 35 -4.34 -18.55 5.19
CA GLY A 35 -3.26 -17.78 4.58
C GLY A 35 -3.60 -17.12 3.24
N ASP A 36 -4.81 -17.31 2.71
CA ASP A 36 -5.25 -16.69 1.45
C ASP A 36 -5.16 -15.16 1.51
N SER A 37 -5.56 -14.54 2.62
CA SER A 37 -5.48 -13.09 2.81
C SER A 37 -4.05 -12.55 2.71
N VAL A 38 -3.08 -13.26 3.29
CA VAL A 38 -1.67 -12.88 3.26
C VAL A 38 -1.08 -13.10 1.87
N ARG A 39 -1.43 -14.19 1.20
CA ARG A 39 -1.02 -14.44 -0.20
C ARG A 39 -1.56 -13.35 -1.11
N GLN A 40 -2.83 -12.98 -0.94
CA GLN A 40 -3.45 -11.92 -1.74
C GLN A 40 -2.80 -10.55 -1.49
N ILE A 41 -2.53 -10.18 -0.24
CA ILE A 41 -1.81 -8.94 0.07
C ILE A 41 -0.41 -8.96 -0.56
N ARG A 42 0.30 -10.08 -0.47
CA ARG A 42 1.63 -10.22 -1.07
C ARG A 42 1.56 -10.03 -2.59
N GLU A 43 0.59 -10.64 -3.27
CA GLU A 43 0.41 -10.48 -4.71
C GLU A 43 0.12 -9.02 -5.08
N MET A 44 -0.72 -8.32 -4.33
CA MET A 44 -0.98 -6.89 -4.54
C MET A 44 0.22 -5.98 -4.25
N GLN A 45 1.12 -6.39 -3.35
CA GLN A 45 2.33 -5.64 -3.00
C GLN A 45 3.53 -5.98 -3.88
N THR A 46 3.44 -7.04 -4.67
CA THR A 46 4.53 -7.48 -5.55
C THR A 46 4.51 -6.62 -6.82
N LEU A 47 5.42 -5.64 -6.89
CA LEU A 47 5.52 -4.73 -8.03
C LEU A 47 5.85 -5.44 -9.35
N ASN A 48 6.73 -6.44 -9.30
CA ASN A 48 7.12 -7.22 -10.48
C ASN A 48 7.34 -8.69 -10.09
N PRO A 49 6.35 -9.57 -10.30
CA PRO A 49 6.46 -10.99 -9.97
C PRO A 49 7.51 -11.72 -10.83
N GLU A 50 7.70 -11.28 -12.09
CA GLU A 50 8.65 -11.88 -13.04
C GLU A 50 10.05 -11.25 -12.96
N GLY A 51 10.34 -10.45 -11.93
CA GLY A 51 11.59 -9.70 -11.82
C GLY A 51 12.85 -10.57 -11.79
N SER A 52 12.77 -11.82 -11.34
CA SER A 52 13.90 -12.76 -11.32
C SER A 52 14.25 -13.34 -12.69
N ALA A 53 13.28 -13.37 -13.61
CA ALA A 53 13.49 -13.83 -14.99
C ALA A 53 14.03 -12.71 -15.90
N ASN A 54 14.02 -11.47 -15.42
CA ASN A 54 14.54 -10.33 -16.17
C ASN A 54 16.07 -10.38 -16.26
N THR A 55 16.58 -10.61 -17.47
CA THR A 55 18.02 -10.60 -17.77
C THR A 55 18.53 -9.23 -18.26
N ASP A 56 17.64 -8.24 -18.41
CA ASP A 56 18.04 -6.92 -18.86
C ASP A 56 19.01 -6.30 -17.83
N PRO A 57 20.19 -5.84 -18.27
CA PRO A 57 21.11 -5.18 -17.37
C PRO A 57 20.43 -3.92 -16.81
N VAL A 58 20.48 -3.73 -15.50
CA VAL A 58 19.97 -2.52 -14.85
C VAL A 58 20.76 -1.34 -15.39
N ALA A 59 20.20 -0.62 -16.37
CA ALA A 59 20.68 0.67 -16.85
C ALA A 59 20.34 1.71 -15.77
N GLY A 60 20.97 1.58 -14.61
CA GLY A 60 20.83 2.51 -13.50
C GLY A 60 21.44 3.87 -13.85
N ILE A 61 21.24 4.83 -12.95
CA ILE A 61 21.96 6.09 -12.98
C ILE A 61 23.40 5.86 -12.50
N ASP A 62 24.39 6.54 -13.10
CA ASP A 62 25.75 6.48 -12.58
C ASP A 62 25.84 7.09 -11.18
N GLY A 63 26.76 6.59 -10.35
CA GLY A 63 26.84 7.01 -8.95
C GLY A 63 27.08 8.51 -8.77
N ALA A 64 27.80 9.15 -9.69
CA ALA A 64 28.07 10.58 -9.61
C ALA A 64 26.83 11.41 -9.94
N ALA A 65 26.07 11.03 -10.96
CA ALA A 65 24.79 11.63 -11.29
C ALA A 65 23.74 11.40 -10.19
N ALA A 66 23.73 10.23 -9.54
CA ALA A 66 22.87 9.98 -8.39
C ALA A 66 23.17 10.95 -7.23
N VAL A 67 24.45 11.15 -6.92
CA VAL A 67 24.90 12.09 -5.88
C VAL A 67 24.56 13.54 -6.25
N SER A 68 24.77 13.94 -7.51
CA SER A 68 24.47 15.30 -7.95
C SER A 68 22.96 15.58 -7.95
N ALA A 69 22.14 14.60 -8.31
CA ALA A 69 20.68 14.68 -8.26
C ALA A 69 20.19 14.87 -6.81
N GLN A 70 20.68 14.06 -5.86
CA GLN A 70 20.32 14.22 -4.44
C GLN A 70 20.77 15.56 -3.87
N LYS A 71 21.99 16.02 -4.20
CA LYS A 71 22.49 17.34 -3.79
C LYS A 71 21.62 18.47 -4.34
N SER A 72 21.21 18.38 -5.61
CA SER A 72 20.35 19.39 -6.24
C SER A 72 18.95 19.41 -5.62
N TYR A 73 18.39 18.24 -5.29
CA TYR A 73 17.14 18.12 -4.55
C TYR A 73 17.22 18.79 -3.18
N VAL A 74 18.26 18.50 -2.38
CA VAL A 74 18.44 19.18 -1.08
C VAL A 74 18.63 20.67 -1.27
N LYS A 75 19.40 21.09 -2.27
CA LYS A 75 19.64 22.49 -2.59
C LYS A 75 18.35 23.22 -2.98
N SER A 76 17.37 22.58 -3.62
CA SER A 76 16.12 23.27 -3.97
C SER A 76 15.30 23.71 -2.75
N PHE A 77 15.49 23.10 -1.58
CA PHE A 77 14.82 23.51 -0.35
C PHE A 77 15.55 24.62 0.42
N THR A 78 16.84 24.84 0.13
CA THR A 78 17.67 25.81 0.84
C THR A 78 18.15 26.96 -0.05
N ALA A 79 18.03 26.82 -1.36
CA ALA A 79 18.40 27.85 -2.32
C ALA A 79 17.31 28.95 -2.34
N PRO A 80 17.69 30.21 -2.10
CA PRO A 80 16.82 31.34 -2.38
C PRO A 80 16.38 31.31 -3.85
N ALA A 81 15.13 31.70 -4.14
CA ALA A 81 14.67 31.86 -5.51
C ALA A 81 15.64 32.79 -6.26
N ALA A 82 16.07 32.37 -7.46
CA ALA A 82 16.95 33.20 -8.27
C ALA A 82 16.28 34.57 -8.46
N PRO A 83 17.00 35.69 -8.24
CA PRO A 83 16.42 37.00 -8.45
C PRO A 83 15.96 37.10 -9.90
N THR A 84 14.64 37.20 -10.09
CA THR A 84 14.05 37.55 -11.38
C THR A 84 14.53 38.95 -11.70
N ASN A 85 15.58 39.06 -12.52
CA ASN A 85 16.06 40.33 -13.03
C ASN A 85 14.96 40.94 -13.93
N SER A 86 14.06 41.70 -13.32
CA SER A 86 12.95 42.41 -13.96
C SER A 86 13.39 43.71 -14.65
N PHE A 87 14.69 44.01 -14.67
CA PHE A 87 15.24 45.19 -15.33
C PHE A 87 15.57 44.95 -16.80
N THR A 88 14.54 44.68 -17.61
CA THR A 88 14.54 45.08 -19.03
C THR A 88 14.10 46.54 -19.15
N ILE A 89 14.85 47.46 -18.54
CA ILE A 89 14.70 48.90 -18.81
C ILE A 89 15.75 49.25 -19.85
N GLY A 90 15.27 49.40 -21.09
CA GLY A 90 16.05 49.97 -22.17
C GLY A 90 16.50 51.38 -21.82
N VAL A 91 17.81 51.58 -21.69
CA VAL A 91 18.45 52.89 -21.78
C VAL A 91 19.57 52.75 -22.80
N GLY A 92 19.43 53.48 -23.90
CA GLY A 92 20.22 53.33 -25.11
C GLY A 92 21.68 53.69 -24.90
N SER A 93 22.57 52.85 -25.44
CA SER A 93 23.95 53.23 -25.71
C SER A 93 23.96 54.19 -26.90
N SER A 94 23.77 55.49 -26.65
CA SER A 94 24.20 56.53 -27.58
C SER A 94 25.73 56.53 -27.60
N SER A 95 26.30 55.80 -28.55
CA SER A 95 27.72 55.91 -28.88
C SER A 95 27.94 57.24 -29.59
N SER A 96 28.57 58.18 -28.88
CA SER A 96 29.15 59.39 -29.45
C SER A 96 30.37 59.71 -28.60
N TYR A 97 31.53 59.21 -29.04
CA TYR A 97 32.73 59.95 -29.46
C TYR A 97 33.75 58.95 -30.00
#